data_AF-A0A7X6PWK7-F1
#
_entry.id   AF-A0A7X6PWK7-F1
#
_cell.length_a   1.000
_cell.length_b   1.000
_cell.length_c   1.000
_cell.angle_alpha   90.00
_cell.angle_beta   90.00
_cell.angle_gamma   90.00
#
_symmetry.space_group_name_H-M   'P 1'
#
loop_
_entity.id
_entity.type
_entity.pdbx_description
1 polymer ?
#
loop_
_entity_poly.entity_id
_entity_poly.type
_entity_poly.pdbx_seq_one_letter_code
_entity_poly.pdbx_strand_id
1 'polypeptide(L)'
;GITDYQLTERLRREFDKSRCISVNEEKEKESQQILLNSLEDRDNSIRAIFAVQKLNEGWDVLNLFDIVRCYTARDSKRNMPGKTTIAEAQLIGRGARYFPFISGESNNRYQRKYDKNLEHEMRVLEELHYHSVSDSRYISELRTALIEEGMMDEREVIKSLELKDDFKQTDFYKTGLIYLNERIGNDYVNIRSFNDMGIKKKNFEYTLASGRGMTDALLTGNGNTRKISEAGRQDIKVKKMPKHIVRNAIARNQFFTFKNIKRYFPHVLSMQQFLDSNDYLGGLEITFQGLSQDLFKMTNRVQLDGLLGLLAEIETELKKNATDYIGTEEFKTNKVSAVFTDMTLKLTHGSERADGDEQFVMDKDWYVFNANYGTSEEKAFVRMLERQMAALKAKYDGIYVLRNEKHFKIYSFSDGQAFEPDFVLFLREKNGNLLTYQIFIEPKGKHLKEYDRWKQEFLKEVTDKFRDKIIEFKTQSRTQRYRLVGVPFYNNEDENRFRQSLFDVVAD
;
A
#
# COMPACT_ATOMS: atom_id res chain seq x y z
N GLY A 1 -24.69 5.56 19.55
CA GLY A 1 -24.95 4.40 18.68
C GLY A 1 -26.45 4.26 18.47
N ILE A 2 -26.85 3.58 17.40
CA ILE A 2 -28.23 3.14 17.16
C ILE A 2 -28.48 1.92 18.09
N THR A 3 -29.66 1.81 18.70
CA THR A 3 -30.00 0.63 19.52
C THR A 3 -30.49 -0.53 18.66
N ASP A 4 -30.41 -1.77 19.15
CA ASP A 4 -30.89 -2.96 18.42
C ASP A 4 -32.37 -2.86 18.03
N TYR A 5 -33.18 -2.26 18.90
CA TYR A 5 -34.59 -1.97 18.61
C TYR A 5 -34.73 -0.99 17.44
N GLN A 6 -33.96 0.10 17.44
CA GLN A 6 -33.97 1.07 16.35
C GLN A 6 -33.46 0.46 15.04
N LEU A 7 -32.46 -0.43 15.09
CA LEU A 7 -31.97 -1.15 13.93
C LEU A 7 -33.05 -2.08 13.35
N THR A 8 -33.72 -2.85 14.21
CA THR A 8 -34.79 -3.77 13.81
C THR A 8 -35.94 -3.01 13.13
N GLU A 9 -36.38 -1.90 13.71
CA GLU A 9 -37.45 -1.09 13.12
C GLU A 9 -37.05 -0.44 11.79
N ARG A 10 -35.77 -0.04 11.64
CA ARG A 10 -35.26 0.45 10.35
C ARG A 10 -35.26 -0.64 9.29
N LEU A 11 -34.78 -1.84 9.62
CA LEU A 11 -34.79 -2.98 8.69
C LEU A 11 -36.21 -3.32 8.25
N ARG A 12 -37.17 -3.40 9.18
CA ARG A 12 -38.59 -3.64 8.85
C ARG A 12 -39.17 -2.60 7.88
N ARG A 13 -38.81 -1.33 8.04
CA ARG A 13 -39.26 -0.24 7.15
C ARG A 13 -38.61 -0.30 5.78
N GLU A 14 -37.32 -0.64 5.70
CA GLU A 14 -36.60 -0.77 4.44
C GLU A 14 -37.06 -1.99 3.62
N PHE A 15 -37.53 -3.05 4.27
CA PHE A 15 -38.10 -4.25 3.63
C PHE A 15 -39.64 -4.28 3.66
N ASP A 16 -40.30 -3.11 3.80
CA ASP A 16 -41.75 -3.01 3.68
C ASP A 16 -42.23 -3.43 2.28
N LYS A 17 -43.48 -3.89 2.17
CA LYS A 17 -44.06 -4.35 0.89
C LYS A 17 -43.96 -3.30 -0.23
N SER A 18 -44.04 -2.01 0.10
CA SER A 18 -43.88 -0.90 -0.87
C SER A 18 -42.48 -0.80 -1.49
N ARG A 19 -41.48 -1.46 -0.89
CA ARG A 19 -40.08 -1.51 -1.33
C ARG A 19 -39.69 -2.87 -1.93
N CYS A 20 -40.68 -3.72 -2.16
CA CYS A 20 -40.53 -5.03 -2.77
C CYS A 20 -41.21 -5.05 -4.13
N ILE A 21 -40.59 -5.68 -5.12
CA ILE A 21 -41.13 -5.76 -6.49
C ILE A 21 -41.19 -7.20 -6.98
N SER A 22 -42.26 -7.56 -7.69
CA SER A 22 -42.41 -8.87 -8.34
C SER A 22 -42.37 -8.67 -9.86
N VAL A 23 -41.28 -9.12 -10.49
CA VAL A 23 -41.00 -8.87 -11.92
C VAL A 23 -41.64 -9.91 -12.86
N ASN A 24 -42.64 -10.62 -12.35
CA ASN A 24 -43.27 -11.74 -13.04
C ASN A 24 -44.47 -11.32 -13.88
N GLU A 25 -45.12 -10.21 -13.52
CA GLU A 25 -46.40 -9.77 -14.10
C GLU A 25 -46.21 -8.95 -15.37
N GLU A 26 -46.92 -9.31 -16.46
CA GLU A 26 -46.75 -8.62 -17.75
C GLU A 26 -47.43 -7.25 -17.84
N LYS A 27 -48.36 -6.96 -16.92
CA LYS A 27 -49.20 -5.75 -16.96
C LYS A 27 -48.45 -4.46 -16.61
N GLU A 28 -47.29 -4.56 -15.94
CA GLU A 28 -46.52 -3.42 -15.45
C GLU A 28 -45.06 -3.42 -15.95
N LYS A 29 -44.76 -4.17 -17.02
CA LYS A 29 -43.39 -4.39 -17.53
C LYS A 29 -42.58 -3.09 -17.72
N GLU A 30 -43.19 -2.04 -18.28
CA GLU A 30 -42.47 -0.79 -18.58
C GLU A 30 -42.07 -0.01 -17.32
N SER A 31 -43.00 0.14 -16.35
CA SER A 31 -42.71 0.84 -15.08
C SER A 31 -41.73 0.06 -14.23
N GLN A 32 -41.86 -1.28 -14.21
CA GLN A 32 -40.92 -2.16 -13.53
C GLN A 32 -39.53 -2.05 -14.14
N GLN A 33 -39.38 -2.07 -15.47
CA GLN A 33 -38.07 -1.95 -16.13
C GLN A 33 -37.34 -0.64 -15.78
N ILE A 34 -38.06 0.48 -15.65
CA ILE A 34 -37.48 1.76 -15.23
C ILE A 34 -36.93 1.69 -13.80
N LEU A 35 -37.68 1.09 -12.88
CA LEU A 35 -37.24 0.88 -11.49
C LEU A 35 -36.04 -0.06 -11.40
N LEU A 36 -35.98 -1.08 -12.25
CA LEU A 36 -34.87 -2.04 -12.28
C LEU A 36 -33.58 -1.41 -12.83
N ASN A 37 -33.69 -0.55 -13.84
CA ASN A 37 -32.53 0.13 -14.41
C ASN A 37 -31.95 1.22 -13.49
N SER A 38 -32.68 1.63 -12.44
CA SER A 38 -32.31 2.68 -11.49
C SER A 38 -32.01 2.14 -10.08
N LEU A 39 -31.76 0.84 -9.91
CA LEU A 39 -31.56 0.22 -8.59
C LEU A 39 -30.36 0.77 -7.81
N GLU A 40 -29.41 1.40 -8.49
CA GLU A 40 -28.23 2.04 -7.88
C GLU A 40 -28.47 3.51 -7.50
N ASP A 41 -29.57 4.10 -7.99
CA ASP A 41 -29.89 5.50 -7.73
C ASP A 41 -30.32 5.69 -6.27
N ARG A 42 -29.88 6.81 -5.67
CA ARG A 42 -30.19 7.13 -4.27
C ARG A 42 -31.68 7.29 -3.99
N ASP A 43 -32.44 7.69 -5.00
CA ASP A 43 -33.88 7.91 -4.91
C ASP A 43 -34.67 6.60 -5.12
N ASN A 44 -34.01 5.51 -5.50
CA ASN A 44 -34.65 4.21 -5.64
C ASN A 44 -34.81 3.54 -4.26
N SER A 45 -36.06 3.30 -3.88
CA SER A 45 -36.41 2.72 -2.58
C SER A 45 -36.54 1.19 -2.59
N ILE A 46 -36.40 0.52 -3.75
CA ILE A 46 -36.55 -0.93 -3.86
C ILE A 46 -35.38 -1.63 -3.15
N ARG A 47 -35.69 -2.68 -2.37
CA ARG A 47 -34.71 -3.45 -1.58
C ARG A 47 -34.80 -4.96 -1.80
N ALA A 48 -35.95 -5.47 -2.26
CA ALA A 48 -36.13 -6.90 -2.54
C ALA A 48 -36.89 -7.13 -3.85
N ILE A 49 -36.46 -8.15 -4.59
CA ILE A 49 -36.92 -8.42 -5.95
C ILE A 49 -37.26 -9.90 -6.04
N PHE A 50 -38.51 -10.20 -6.42
CA PHE A 50 -39.00 -11.56 -6.60
C PHE A 50 -39.12 -11.87 -8.09
N ALA A 51 -38.34 -12.86 -8.56
CA ALA A 51 -38.26 -13.22 -9.97
C ALA A 51 -38.38 -14.74 -10.16
N VAL A 52 -39.09 -15.16 -11.21
CA VAL A 52 -39.21 -16.56 -11.66
C VAL A 52 -38.57 -16.67 -13.05
N GLN A 53 -37.44 -17.37 -13.16
CA GLN A 53 -36.73 -17.73 -14.41
C GLN A 53 -36.32 -16.57 -15.36
N LYS A 54 -36.70 -15.32 -15.07
CA LYS A 54 -36.49 -14.13 -15.94
C LYS A 54 -35.19 -13.37 -15.72
N LEU A 55 -34.25 -13.91 -14.94
CA LEU A 55 -33.00 -13.21 -14.59
C LEU A 55 -31.87 -13.37 -15.62
N ASN A 56 -32.20 -13.70 -16.88
CA ASN A 56 -31.20 -14.02 -17.90
C ASN A 56 -30.74 -12.80 -18.71
N GLU A 57 -31.38 -11.64 -18.61
CA GLU A 57 -31.04 -10.44 -19.39
C GLU A 57 -31.20 -9.16 -18.54
N GLY A 58 -30.17 -8.30 -18.51
CA GLY A 58 -30.25 -6.92 -17.99
C GLY A 58 -29.93 -6.68 -16.50
N TRP A 59 -29.46 -7.68 -15.76
CA TRP A 59 -29.15 -7.54 -14.32
C TRP A 59 -27.65 -7.42 -14.09
N ASP A 60 -27.20 -6.18 -14.10
CA ASP A 60 -25.81 -5.83 -13.83
C ASP A 60 -25.80 -4.65 -12.86
N VAL A 61 -25.99 -4.94 -11.56
CA VAL A 61 -26.03 -3.96 -10.49
C VAL A 61 -24.93 -4.24 -9.48
N LEU A 62 -24.23 -3.20 -9.05
CA LEU A 62 -23.10 -3.27 -8.15
C LEU A 62 -23.53 -3.47 -6.69
N ASN A 63 -24.78 -3.20 -6.34
CA ASN A 63 -25.31 -3.28 -4.98
C ASN A 63 -26.13 -4.56 -4.70
N LEU A 64 -25.89 -5.64 -5.45
CA LEU A 64 -26.47 -6.95 -5.18
C LEU A 64 -25.60 -7.73 -4.19
N PHE A 65 -26.10 -7.87 -2.96
CA PHE A 65 -25.37 -8.56 -1.88
C PHE A 65 -25.92 -9.96 -1.54
N ASP A 66 -27.20 -10.21 -1.84
CA ASP A 66 -27.87 -11.46 -1.47
C ASP A 66 -28.70 -12.01 -2.63
N ILE A 67 -28.55 -13.30 -2.90
CA ILE A 67 -29.43 -14.07 -3.78
C ILE A 67 -30.06 -15.18 -2.96
N VAL A 68 -31.38 -15.22 -2.89
CA VAL A 68 -32.13 -16.25 -2.14
C VAL A 68 -32.87 -17.17 -3.09
N ARG A 69 -32.48 -18.45 -3.10
CA ARG A 69 -33.13 -19.50 -3.90
C ARG A 69 -34.32 -20.08 -3.14
N CYS A 70 -35.52 -19.77 -3.60
CA CYS A 70 -36.78 -20.16 -2.93
C CYS A 70 -37.45 -21.44 -3.48
N TYR A 71 -36.82 -22.18 -4.41
CA TYR A 71 -37.39 -23.41 -5.01
C TYR A 71 -36.46 -24.63 -4.82
N THR A 72 -37.05 -25.82 -4.82
CA THR A 72 -36.36 -27.10 -4.56
C THR A 72 -36.27 -28.03 -5.78
N ALA A 73 -36.93 -27.69 -6.90
CA ALA A 73 -36.99 -28.54 -8.08
C ALA A 73 -35.59 -28.71 -8.73
N ARG A 74 -35.28 -29.95 -9.14
CA ARG A 74 -34.00 -30.38 -9.73
C ARG A 74 -34.20 -30.74 -11.21
N ASP A 75 -33.26 -30.33 -12.05
CA ASP A 75 -33.11 -30.78 -13.44
C ASP A 75 -31.70 -31.39 -13.67
N SER A 76 -31.26 -32.33 -12.81
CA SER A 76 -29.95 -33.00 -12.99
C SER A 76 -30.08 -34.47 -13.39
N LYS A 77 -29.28 -34.89 -14.40
CA LYS A 77 -29.03 -36.28 -14.76
C LYS A 77 -27.51 -36.50 -14.79
N ARG A 78 -27.01 -37.44 -13.98
CA ARG A 78 -25.62 -37.97 -13.98
C ARG A 78 -24.50 -36.93 -13.81
N ASN A 79 -24.23 -36.50 -12.57
CA ASN A 79 -23.01 -35.76 -12.15
C ASN A 79 -22.59 -34.52 -12.98
N MET A 80 -23.44 -34.05 -13.89
CA MET A 80 -23.26 -32.80 -14.63
C MET A 80 -24.24 -31.76 -14.08
N PRO A 81 -23.81 -30.50 -13.92
CA PRO A 81 -24.69 -29.42 -13.51
C PRO A 81 -25.94 -29.35 -14.40
N GLY A 82 -27.12 -29.32 -13.80
CA GLY A 82 -28.36 -29.09 -14.55
C GLY A 82 -28.37 -27.72 -15.22
N LYS A 83 -29.19 -27.54 -16.26
CA LYS A 83 -29.32 -26.24 -16.97
C LYS A 83 -29.63 -25.08 -16.01
N THR A 84 -30.43 -25.36 -14.98
CA THR A 84 -30.80 -24.40 -13.93
C THR A 84 -29.58 -23.99 -13.08
N THR A 85 -28.72 -24.94 -12.69
CA THR A 85 -27.50 -24.67 -11.91
C THR A 85 -26.50 -23.84 -12.70
N ILE A 86 -26.37 -24.08 -14.02
CA ILE A 86 -25.50 -23.28 -14.90
C ILE A 86 -26.02 -21.84 -15.00
N ALA A 87 -27.33 -21.66 -15.19
CA ALA A 87 -27.93 -20.32 -15.23
C ALA A 87 -27.77 -19.56 -13.89
N GLU A 88 -27.88 -20.28 -12.76
CA GLU A 88 -27.63 -19.73 -11.42
C GLU A 88 -26.16 -19.33 -11.24
N ALA A 89 -25.20 -20.15 -11.69
CA ALA A 89 -23.77 -19.81 -11.66
C ALA A 89 -23.46 -18.56 -12.50
N GLN A 90 -24.09 -18.42 -13.67
CA GLN A 90 -23.97 -17.22 -14.52
C GLN A 90 -24.60 -15.98 -13.86
N LEU A 91 -25.72 -16.14 -13.17
CA LEU A 91 -26.34 -15.06 -12.40
C LEU A 91 -25.42 -14.60 -11.25
N ILE A 92 -24.82 -15.54 -10.52
CA ILE A 92 -23.79 -15.26 -9.52
C ILE A 92 -22.62 -14.52 -10.18
N GLY A 93 -22.15 -14.98 -11.34
CA GLY A 93 -21.08 -14.34 -12.11
C GLY A 93 -21.36 -12.88 -12.47
N ARG A 94 -22.61 -12.57 -12.82
CA ARG A 94 -23.04 -11.19 -13.12
C ARG A 94 -23.21 -10.34 -11.87
N GLY A 95 -23.72 -10.92 -10.79
CA GLY A 95 -23.99 -10.26 -9.52
C GLY A 95 -22.77 -10.09 -8.60
N ALA A 96 -21.74 -10.92 -8.75
CA ALA A 96 -20.53 -10.91 -7.93
C ALA A 96 -19.57 -9.80 -8.38
N ARG A 97 -20.05 -8.56 -8.36
CA ARG A 97 -19.26 -7.37 -8.69
C ARG A 97 -18.91 -6.59 -7.45
N TYR A 98 -17.78 -5.90 -7.54
CA TYR A 98 -17.30 -5.07 -6.44
C TYR A 98 -18.10 -3.76 -6.36
N PHE A 99 -18.84 -3.58 -5.26
CA PHE A 99 -19.51 -2.33 -4.93
C PHE A 99 -18.51 -1.24 -4.52
N PRO A 100 -18.39 -0.10 -5.22
CA PRO A 100 -17.35 0.88 -4.91
C PRO A 100 -17.67 1.74 -3.68
N PHE A 101 -16.97 1.48 -2.55
CA PHE A 101 -17.08 2.27 -1.32
C PHE A 101 -15.72 2.80 -0.83
N ILE A 102 -15.76 3.79 0.06
CA ILE A 102 -14.59 4.36 0.74
C ILE A 102 -14.62 3.92 2.21
N SER A 103 -13.47 3.54 2.76
CA SER A 103 -13.30 3.28 4.20
C SER A 103 -12.25 4.25 4.77
N GLY A 104 -12.25 4.48 6.08
CA GLY A 104 -11.26 5.37 6.71
C GLY A 104 -9.81 4.99 6.46
N GLU A 105 -9.54 3.70 6.20
CA GLU A 105 -8.19 3.15 5.96
C GLU A 105 -7.74 3.22 4.50
N SER A 106 -8.67 3.35 3.54
CA SER A 106 -8.35 3.38 2.11
C SER A 106 -9.25 4.35 1.35
N ASN A 107 -8.62 5.38 0.78
CA ASN A 107 -9.28 6.37 -0.06
C ASN A 107 -9.57 5.86 -1.47
N ASN A 108 -9.12 4.66 -1.84
CA ASN A 108 -9.37 4.13 -3.18
C ASN A 108 -10.75 3.47 -3.27
N ARG A 109 -11.70 4.21 -3.86
CA ARG A 109 -13.09 3.79 -4.00
C ARG A 109 -13.24 2.49 -4.80
N TYR A 110 -12.43 2.29 -5.83
CA TYR A 110 -12.59 1.23 -6.84
C TYR A 110 -11.73 -0.01 -6.59
N GLN A 111 -11.19 -0.17 -5.38
CA GLN A 111 -10.37 -1.32 -5.00
C GLN A 111 -10.99 -2.07 -3.82
N ARG A 112 -10.99 -3.41 -3.92
CA ARG A 112 -11.28 -4.33 -2.81
C ARG A 112 -10.26 -4.14 -1.69
N LYS A 113 -10.72 -4.26 -0.46
CA LYS A 113 -9.98 -3.90 0.75
C LYS A 113 -9.76 -5.09 1.68
N TYR A 114 -10.69 -6.05 1.70
CA TYR A 114 -10.76 -7.10 2.71
C TYR A 114 -10.57 -8.52 2.16
N ASP A 115 -10.07 -8.67 0.92
CA ASP A 115 -9.75 -9.98 0.31
C ASP A 115 -8.90 -10.90 1.19
N LYS A 116 -8.07 -10.30 2.05
CA LYS A 116 -7.14 -11.02 2.94
C LYS A 116 -7.56 -10.98 4.42
N ASN A 117 -8.61 -10.24 4.77
CA ASN A 117 -9.10 -10.14 6.14
C ASN A 117 -10.55 -10.63 6.19
N LEU A 118 -10.71 -11.95 6.27
CA LEU A 118 -12.00 -12.63 6.13
C LEU A 118 -13.00 -12.29 7.24
N GLU A 119 -12.50 -11.84 8.40
CA GLU A 119 -13.29 -11.56 9.60
C GLU A 119 -13.66 -10.06 9.75
N HIS A 120 -13.22 -9.21 8.82
CA HIS A 120 -13.49 -7.77 8.90
C HIS A 120 -14.98 -7.48 8.71
N GLU A 121 -15.62 -6.73 9.61
CA GLU A 121 -17.08 -6.45 9.58
C GLU A 121 -17.56 -5.88 8.24
N MET A 122 -16.81 -4.93 7.66
CA MET A 122 -17.14 -4.29 6.38
C MET A 122 -16.92 -5.20 5.15
N ARG A 123 -16.40 -6.42 5.33
CA ARG A 123 -16.23 -7.39 4.24
C ARG A 123 -17.55 -7.85 3.64
N VAL A 124 -18.64 -7.74 4.39
CA VAL A 124 -20.02 -7.93 3.90
C VAL A 124 -20.33 -7.10 2.65
N LEU A 125 -19.65 -5.97 2.44
CA LEU A 125 -19.80 -5.11 1.25
C LEU A 125 -18.97 -5.57 0.04
N GLU A 126 -18.11 -6.57 0.22
CA GLU A 126 -17.24 -7.16 -0.81
C GLU A 126 -17.57 -8.63 -1.08
N GLU A 127 -18.67 -9.12 -0.51
CA GLU A 127 -19.16 -10.49 -0.62
C GLU A 127 -20.57 -10.52 -1.22
N LEU A 128 -20.84 -11.59 -1.97
CA LEU A 128 -22.17 -11.95 -2.43
C LEU A 128 -22.58 -13.23 -1.70
N HIS A 129 -23.68 -13.17 -0.97
CA HIS A 129 -24.25 -14.32 -0.29
C HIS A 129 -25.28 -15.02 -1.17
N TYR A 130 -25.06 -16.31 -1.40
CA TYR A 130 -26.02 -17.17 -2.07
C TYR A 130 -26.70 -18.10 -1.07
N HIS A 131 -27.98 -17.87 -0.81
CA HIS A 131 -28.78 -18.62 0.15
C HIS A 131 -29.58 -19.70 -0.57
N SER A 132 -29.53 -20.93 -0.07
CA SER A 132 -30.30 -22.04 -0.62
C SER A 132 -30.78 -22.97 0.51
N VAL A 133 -31.87 -23.70 0.26
CA VAL A 133 -32.29 -24.78 1.16
C VAL A 133 -31.20 -25.85 1.16
N SER A 134 -30.76 -26.28 2.35
CA SER A 134 -29.61 -27.18 2.54
C SER A 134 -29.71 -28.47 1.71
N ASP A 135 -29.07 -28.48 0.55
CA ASP A 135 -28.93 -29.63 -0.35
C ASP A 135 -27.45 -29.79 -0.74
N SER A 136 -26.77 -30.74 -0.11
CA SER A 136 -25.33 -30.96 -0.27
C SER A 136 -24.91 -31.30 -1.70
N ARG A 137 -25.79 -31.96 -2.48
CA ARG A 137 -25.50 -32.31 -3.88
C ARG A 137 -25.57 -31.08 -4.77
N TYR A 138 -26.58 -30.23 -4.55
CA TYR A 138 -26.72 -28.97 -5.28
C TYR A 138 -25.54 -28.02 -5.02
N ILE A 139 -25.09 -27.90 -3.77
CA ILE A 139 -23.90 -27.10 -3.43
C ILE A 139 -22.66 -27.62 -4.18
N SER A 140 -22.51 -28.94 -4.28
CA SER A 140 -21.42 -29.54 -5.06
C SER A 140 -21.52 -29.23 -6.55
N GLU A 141 -22.71 -29.34 -7.14
CA GLU A 141 -22.95 -29.01 -8.56
C GLU A 141 -22.69 -27.53 -8.85
N LEU A 142 -23.16 -26.64 -7.97
CA LEU A 142 -22.95 -25.19 -8.07
C LEU A 142 -21.47 -24.83 -7.95
N ARG A 143 -20.75 -25.45 -7.01
CA ARG A 143 -19.30 -25.26 -6.88
C ARG A 143 -18.56 -25.67 -8.15
N THR A 144 -18.90 -26.83 -8.74
CA THR A 144 -18.31 -27.25 -10.01
C THR A 144 -18.58 -26.23 -11.12
N ALA A 145 -19.83 -25.75 -11.25
CA ALA A 145 -20.18 -24.75 -12.25
C ALA A 145 -19.45 -23.41 -12.04
N LEU A 146 -19.28 -22.96 -10.78
CA LEU A 146 -18.52 -21.75 -10.46
C LEU A 146 -17.02 -21.90 -10.75
N ILE A 147 -16.45 -23.09 -10.57
CA ILE A 147 -15.06 -23.37 -10.96
C ILE A 147 -14.91 -23.35 -12.49
N GLU A 148 -15.85 -23.98 -13.22
CA GLU A 148 -15.85 -24.00 -14.69
C GLU A 148 -16.00 -22.59 -15.31
N GLU A 149 -16.82 -21.73 -14.69
CA GLU A 149 -16.98 -20.32 -15.07
C GLU A 149 -15.80 -19.43 -14.58
N GLY A 150 -14.80 -20.00 -13.89
CA GLY A 150 -13.62 -19.28 -13.39
C GLY A 150 -13.86 -18.35 -12.20
N MET A 151 -15.02 -18.48 -11.54
CA MET A 151 -15.44 -17.65 -10.40
C MET A 151 -14.90 -18.17 -9.04
N MET A 152 -14.53 -19.44 -8.97
CA MET A 152 -13.92 -20.06 -7.80
C MET A 152 -12.65 -20.80 -8.21
N ASP A 153 -11.61 -20.73 -7.38
CA ASP A 153 -10.41 -21.54 -7.57
C ASP A 153 -10.64 -22.94 -6.95
N GLU A 154 -10.48 -23.97 -7.78
CA GLU A 154 -10.63 -25.38 -7.42
C GLU A 154 -9.75 -25.76 -6.22
N ARG A 155 -8.61 -25.09 -6.08
CA ARG A 155 -7.58 -25.44 -5.11
C ARG A 155 -7.65 -24.63 -3.83
N GLU A 156 -8.68 -23.84 -3.55
CA GLU A 156 -8.68 -23.05 -2.31
C GLU A 156 -8.89 -23.90 -1.05
N VAL A 157 -8.03 -23.68 -0.05
CA VAL A 157 -8.14 -24.24 1.31
C VAL A 157 -8.14 -23.12 2.34
N ILE A 158 -8.98 -23.30 3.36
CA ILE A 158 -9.07 -22.39 4.50
C ILE A 158 -8.25 -22.97 5.64
N LYS A 159 -7.38 -22.16 6.24
CA LYS A 159 -6.52 -22.53 7.38
C LYS A 159 -6.69 -21.52 8.51
N SER A 160 -6.84 -21.99 9.74
CA SER A 160 -6.85 -21.10 10.92
C SER A 160 -5.43 -20.85 11.43
N LEU A 161 -5.08 -19.58 11.57
CA LEU A 161 -3.85 -19.12 12.21
C LEU A 161 -4.23 -18.54 13.57
N GLU A 162 -3.95 -19.29 14.62
CA GLU A 162 -4.39 -18.99 15.98
C GLU A 162 -3.19 -18.78 16.90
N LEU A 163 -3.28 -17.80 17.79
CA LEU A 163 -2.33 -17.63 18.88
C LEU A 163 -2.49 -18.77 19.88
N LYS A 164 -1.37 -19.38 20.29
CA LYS A 164 -1.36 -20.47 21.27
C LYS A 164 -1.95 -20.00 22.60
N ASP A 165 -2.72 -20.88 23.26
CA ASP A 165 -3.35 -20.58 24.54
C ASP A 165 -2.34 -20.20 25.62
N ASP A 166 -1.21 -20.93 25.68
CA ASP A 166 -0.13 -20.62 26.63
C ASP A 166 0.43 -19.21 26.42
N PHE A 167 0.54 -18.76 25.17
CA PHE A 167 0.98 -17.39 24.86
C PHE A 167 -0.06 -16.35 25.29
N LYS A 168 -1.36 -16.60 25.02
CA LYS A 168 -2.46 -15.72 25.44
C LYS A 168 -2.49 -15.50 26.97
N GLN A 169 -1.99 -16.46 27.73
CA GLN A 169 -1.90 -16.37 29.19
C GLN A 169 -0.70 -15.55 29.71
N THR A 170 0.32 -15.30 28.88
CA THR A 170 1.53 -14.57 29.29
C THR A 170 1.27 -13.10 29.61
N ASP A 171 2.10 -12.53 30.49
CA ASP A 171 2.09 -11.09 30.78
C ASP A 171 2.44 -10.25 29.55
N PHE A 172 3.27 -10.80 28.64
CA PHE A 172 3.66 -10.11 27.42
C PHE A 172 2.47 -9.95 26.47
N TYR A 173 1.62 -10.96 26.29
CA TYR A 173 0.41 -10.79 25.49
C TYR A 173 -0.56 -9.78 26.12
N LYS A 174 -0.83 -9.91 27.43
CA LYS A 174 -1.83 -9.10 28.14
C LYS A 174 -1.44 -7.62 28.30
N THR A 175 -0.14 -7.34 28.50
CA THR A 175 0.34 -6.00 28.89
C THR A 175 1.53 -5.49 28.10
N GLY A 176 2.14 -6.35 27.26
CA GLY A 176 3.24 -5.98 26.40
C GLY A 176 2.81 -5.03 25.30
N LEU A 177 3.79 -4.28 24.80
CA LEU A 177 3.60 -3.22 23.84
C LEU A 177 4.35 -3.54 22.55
N ILE A 178 3.78 -3.07 21.45
CA ILE A 178 4.42 -2.97 20.16
C ILE A 178 4.43 -1.51 19.73
N TYR A 179 5.58 -1.05 19.27
CA TYR A 179 5.80 0.31 18.80
C TYR A 179 5.66 0.33 17.28
N LEU A 180 4.76 1.17 16.77
CA LEU A 180 4.48 1.31 15.34
C LEU A 180 4.44 2.79 14.99
N ASN A 181 4.97 3.16 13.83
CA ASN A 181 4.83 4.52 13.34
C ASN A 181 3.59 4.69 12.46
N GLU A 182 3.21 5.93 12.18
CA GLU A 182 1.99 6.26 11.44
C GLU A 182 2.33 6.92 10.10
N ARG A 183 1.38 6.86 9.18
CA ARG A 183 1.44 7.60 7.92
C ARG A 183 0.72 8.94 8.09
N ILE A 184 1.43 10.04 7.88
CA ILE A 184 0.88 11.40 7.93
C ILE A 184 1.06 12.10 6.58
N GLY A 185 0.24 13.11 6.31
CA GLY A 185 0.40 13.95 5.12
C GLY A 185 1.71 14.74 5.19
N ASN A 186 2.43 14.83 4.07
CA ASN A 186 3.68 15.57 4.00
C ASN A 186 3.41 17.09 3.95
N ASP A 187 3.80 17.79 5.00
CA ASP A 187 3.72 19.25 5.10
C ASP A 187 5.01 19.96 4.64
N TYR A 188 6.02 19.19 4.23
CA TYR A 188 7.34 19.64 3.79
C TYR A 188 8.06 20.55 4.79
N VAL A 189 7.73 20.49 6.08
CA VAL A 189 8.32 21.36 7.12
C VAL A 189 9.83 21.16 7.23
N ASN A 190 10.36 19.98 6.90
CA ASN A 190 11.79 19.71 6.93
C ASN A 190 12.54 20.19 5.67
N ILE A 191 11.83 20.63 4.62
CA ILE A 191 12.43 21.08 3.35
C ILE A 191 12.77 22.57 3.42
N ARG A 192 14.06 22.88 3.32
CA ARG A 192 14.57 24.26 3.37
C ARG A 192 15.15 24.73 2.04
N SER A 193 15.51 23.82 1.13
CA SER A 193 16.19 24.12 -0.13
C SER A 193 15.79 23.17 -1.26
N PHE A 194 16.18 23.50 -2.50
CA PHE A 194 16.07 22.61 -3.65
C PHE A 194 16.85 21.30 -3.48
N ASN A 195 17.99 21.35 -2.79
CA ASN A 195 18.78 20.16 -2.51
C ASN A 195 18.01 19.16 -1.63
N ASP A 196 17.22 19.66 -0.67
CA ASP A 196 16.42 18.80 0.22
C ASP A 196 15.29 18.08 -0.55
N MET A 197 14.84 18.65 -1.67
CA MET A 197 13.91 18.03 -2.62
C MET A 197 14.61 17.15 -3.67
N GLY A 198 15.90 16.86 -3.51
CA GLY A 198 16.66 16.03 -4.43
C GLY A 198 16.98 16.67 -5.78
N ILE A 199 16.71 17.97 -5.96
CA ILE A 199 17.08 18.74 -7.15
C ILE A 199 18.57 19.02 -7.04
N LYS A 200 19.37 18.25 -7.78
CA LYS A 200 20.82 18.44 -7.81
C LYS A 200 21.13 19.68 -8.64
N LYS A 201 22.14 20.45 -8.22
CA LYS A 201 22.70 21.59 -8.97
C LYS A 201 23.47 21.12 -10.21
N LYS A 202 22.82 20.42 -11.13
CA LYS A 202 23.36 20.22 -12.47
C LYS A 202 22.95 21.43 -13.31
N ASN A 203 23.90 22.01 -14.03
CA ASN A 203 23.60 23.15 -14.89
C ASN A 203 22.64 22.69 -16.00
N PHE A 204 21.54 23.42 -16.16
CA PHE A 204 20.62 23.19 -17.27
C PHE A 204 21.30 23.64 -18.57
N GLU A 205 21.43 22.73 -19.54
CA GLU A 205 22.06 23.04 -20.82
C GLU A 205 21.00 23.54 -21.80
N TYR A 206 21.15 24.77 -22.30
CA TYR A 206 20.28 25.34 -23.32
C TYR A 206 21.08 25.61 -24.60
N THR A 207 20.69 24.95 -25.69
CA THR A 207 21.34 25.13 -27.00
C THR A 207 20.64 26.21 -27.81
N LEU A 208 21.39 27.24 -28.19
CA LEU A 208 20.94 28.31 -29.08
C LEU A 208 20.57 27.75 -30.45
N ALA A 209 19.38 28.10 -30.93
CA ALA A 209 18.97 27.83 -32.30
C ALA A 209 19.78 28.70 -33.27
N SER A 210 20.91 28.19 -33.75
CA SER A 210 21.58 28.81 -34.90
C SER A 210 20.79 28.43 -36.16
N GLY A 211 20.32 29.43 -36.92
CA GLY A 211 19.59 29.22 -38.18
C GLY A 211 20.39 28.48 -39.28
N ARG A 212 21.60 28.01 -38.98
CA ARG A 212 22.45 27.20 -39.86
C ARG A 212 22.12 25.70 -39.82
N GLY A 213 21.56 25.19 -38.72
CA GLY A 213 21.24 23.75 -38.61
C GLY A 213 20.19 23.27 -39.63
N MET A 214 19.19 24.11 -39.93
CA MET A 214 18.19 23.82 -40.96
C MET A 214 18.73 24.00 -42.39
N THR A 215 19.64 24.96 -42.61
CA THR A 215 20.17 25.23 -43.95
C THR A 215 21.18 24.16 -44.37
N ASP A 216 22.05 23.69 -43.47
CA ASP A 216 22.96 22.57 -43.77
C ASP A 216 22.19 21.25 -43.98
N ALA A 217 21.18 20.94 -43.17
CA ALA A 217 20.38 19.72 -43.32
C ALA A 217 19.58 19.67 -44.64
N LEU A 218 19.14 20.82 -45.14
CA LEU A 218 18.49 20.95 -46.45
C LEU A 218 19.47 20.93 -47.63
N LEU A 219 20.74 21.32 -47.42
CA LEU A 219 21.76 21.39 -48.46
C LEU A 219 22.56 20.10 -48.63
N THR A 220 22.72 19.27 -47.59
CA THR A 220 23.62 18.11 -47.65
C THR A 220 22.96 16.76 -47.88
N GLY A 221 21.63 16.65 -47.93
CA GLY A 221 20.86 15.46 -48.38
C GLY A 221 21.11 14.12 -47.66
N ASN A 222 22.12 14.05 -46.80
CA ASN A 222 22.57 12.90 -46.03
C ASN A 222 22.96 13.43 -44.65
N GLY A 223 22.31 12.89 -43.60
CA GLY A 223 22.41 13.31 -42.21
C GLY A 223 23.75 13.03 -41.51
N ASN A 224 24.88 13.29 -42.17
CA ASN A 224 26.19 13.34 -41.52
C ASN A 224 26.57 14.79 -41.23
N THR A 225 26.22 15.22 -40.02
CA THR A 225 26.63 16.51 -39.46
C THR A 225 28.16 16.53 -39.29
N ARG A 226 28.85 17.30 -40.15
CA ARG A 226 30.22 17.73 -39.87
C ARG A 226 30.22 18.45 -38.52
N LYS A 227 31.14 18.06 -37.62
CA LYS A 227 31.38 18.71 -36.32
C LYS A 227 31.38 20.23 -36.50
N ILE A 228 30.39 20.88 -35.90
CA ILE A 228 30.25 22.33 -35.88
C ILE A 228 31.49 22.92 -35.22
N SER A 229 32.13 23.82 -35.95
CA SER A 229 33.23 24.67 -35.49
C SER A 229 32.78 25.53 -34.30
N GLU A 230 33.58 25.48 -33.22
CA GLU A 230 33.53 26.35 -32.03
C GLU A 230 32.14 26.60 -31.42
N ALA A 231 31.54 25.56 -30.83
CA ALA A 231 30.48 25.76 -29.85
C ALA A 231 31.10 26.30 -28.54
N GLY A 232 30.92 27.59 -28.27
CA GLY A 232 31.23 28.16 -26.96
C GLY A 232 30.23 27.68 -25.91
N ARG A 233 30.64 27.73 -24.64
CA ARG A 233 29.76 27.51 -23.49
C ARG A 233 29.85 28.72 -22.56
N GLN A 234 28.71 29.21 -22.11
CA GLN A 234 28.65 30.29 -21.14
C GLN A 234 27.65 29.96 -20.03
N ASP A 235 28.15 29.93 -18.79
CA ASP A 235 27.34 29.70 -17.60
C ASP A 235 26.83 31.01 -17.03
N ILE A 236 25.53 31.07 -16.76
CA ILE A 236 24.88 32.25 -16.19
C ILE A 236 24.03 31.83 -15.01
N LYS A 237 24.40 32.34 -13.83
CA LYS A 237 23.58 32.27 -12.61
C LYS A 237 22.25 32.98 -12.82
N VAL A 238 21.14 32.35 -12.43
CA VAL A 238 19.82 33.00 -12.52
C VAL A 238 19.78 34.33 -11.77
N LYS A 239 20.45 34.42 -10.60
CA LYS A 239 20.57 35.66 -9.82
C LYS A 239 21.28 36.81 -10.56
N LYS A 240 22.11 36.51 -11.56
CA LYS A 240 22.81 37.51 -12.40
C LYS A 240 21.97 37.94 -13.61
N MET A 241 20.87 37.27 -13.92
CA MET A 241 20.00 37.62 -15.04
C MET A 241 19.12 38.86 -14.71
N PRO A 242 18.71 39.64 -15.72
CA PRO A 242 17.81 40.77 -15.51
C PRO A 242 16.49 40.34 -14.86
N LYS A 243 16.13 40.98 -13.74
CA LYS A 243 14.94 40.61 -12.92
C LYS A 243 13.62 40.59 -13.71
N HIS A 244 13.47 41.46 -14.71
CA HIS A 244 12.27 41.51 -15.53
C HIS A 244 12.09 40.25 -16.38
N ILE A 245 13.18 39.61 -16.82
CA ILE A 245 13.14 38.35 -17.58
C ILE A 245 12.77 37.20 -16.66
N VAL A 246 13.42 37.10 -15.49
CA VAL A 246 13.13 36.05 -14.50
C VAL A 246 11.68 36.11 -14.02
N ARG A 247 11.16 37.31 -13.73
CA ARG A 247 9.75 37.51 -13.35
C ARG A 247 8.78 37.15 -14.48
N ASN A 248 9.12 37.46 -15.73
CA ASN A 248 8.30 37.09 -16.89
C ASN A 248 8.27 35.56 -17.08
N ALA A 249 9.40 34.87 -16.90
CA ALA A 249 9.47 33.41 -16.95
C ALA A 249 8.56 32.76 -15.91
N ILE A 250 8.63 33.19 -14.64
CA ILE A 250 7.75 32.67 -13.58
C ILE A 250 6.28 32.97 -13.88
N ALA A 251 5.94 34.19 -14.32
CA ALA A 251 4.56 34.56 -14.59
C ALA A 251 3.91 33.73 -15.70
N ARG A 252 4.71 33.18 -16.63
CA ARG A 252 4.25 32.29 -17.71
C ARG A 252 4.05 30.85 -17.26
N ASN A 253 4.59 30.44 -16.11
CA ASN A 253 4.46 29.08 -15.61
C ASN A 253 3.47 29.01 -14.43
N GLN A 254 2.34 28.32 -14.65
CA GLN A 254 1.28 28.15 -13.65
C GLN A 254 1.70 27.33 -12.42
N PHE A 255 2.75 26.51 -12.54
CA PHE A 255 3.29 25.73 -11.43
C PHE A 255 3.95 26.62 -10.36
N PHE A 256 4.72 27.64 -10.76
CA PHE A 256 5.52 28.49 -9.85
C PHE A 256 4.72 29.66 -9.23
N THR A 257 3.43 29.47 -8.98
CA THR A 257 2.66 30.42 -8.17
C THR A 257 3.15 30.41 -6.72
N PHE A 258 3.03 31.54 -6.02
CA PHE A 258 3.47 31.62 -4.62
C PHE A 258 2.75 30.59 -3.73
N LYS A 259 1.47 30.29 -4.01
CA LYS A 259 0.71 29.25 -3.32
C LYS A 259 1.36 27.87 -3.45
N ASN A 260 1.75 27.48 -4.67
CA ASN A 260 2.41 26.19 -4.91
C ASN A 260 3.83 26.17 -4.34
N ILE A 261 4.61 27.25 -4.50
CA ILE A 261 5.93 27.35 -3.90
C ILE A 261 5.84 27.20 -2.38
N LYS A 262 4.85 27.84 -1.74
CA LYS A 262 4.64 27.72 -0.29
C LYS A 262 4.22 26.31 0.15
N ARG A 263 3.57 25.54 -0.72
CA ARG A 263 3.23 24.12 -0.47
C ARG A 263 4.48 23.25 -0.43
N TYR A 264 5.40 23.40 -1.38
CA TYR A 264 6.63 22.59 -1.45
C TYR A 264 7.76 23.12 -0.56
N PHE A 265 7.79 24.43 -0.32
CA PHE A 265 8.82 25.14 0.45
C PHE A 265 8.15 26.05 1.49
N PRO A 266 7.66 25.49 2.60
CA PRO A 266 6.91 26.25 3.60
C PRO A 266 7.73 27.38 4.25
N HIS A 267 9.07 27.30 4.23
CA HIS A 267 9.96 28.33 4.77
C HIS A 267 10.19 29.53 3.84
N VAL A 268 9.73 29.49 2.59
CA VAL A 268 9.81 30.64 1.68
C VAL A 268 8.83 31.72 2.13
N LEU A 269 9.35 32.87 2.56
CA LEU A 269 8.57 34.00 3.06
C LEU A 269 8.02 34.87 1.92
N SER A 270 8.71 34.92 0.78
CA SER A 270 8.29 35.73 -0.37
C SER A 270 8.81 35.20 -1.71
N MET A 271 8.16 35.58 -2.80
CA MET A 271 8.67 35.33 -4.15
C MET A 271 10.06 35.91 -4.38
N GLN A 272 10.39 37.03 -3.73
CA GLN A 272 11.71 37.61 -3.88
C GLN A 272 12.79 36.73 -3.23
N GLN A 273 12.51 36.15 -2.06
CA GLN A 273 13.42 35.19 -1.43
C GLN A 273 13.63 33.95 -2.30
N PHE A 274 12.55 33.41 -2.90
CA PHE A 274 12.64 32.28 -3.82
C PHE A 274 13.53 32.56 -5.04
N LEU A 275 13.47 33.79 -5.56
CA LEU A 275 14.26 34.23 -6.71
C LEU A 275 15.72 34.53 -6.40
N ASP A 276 15.98 35.18 -5.26
CA ASP A 276 17.31 35.75 -4.94
C ASP A 276 18.17 34.81 -4.06
N SER A 277 17.57 33.83 -3.37
CA SER A 277 18.30 32.91 -2.48
C SER A 277 19.09 31.85 -3.25
N ASN A 278 20.28 31.52 -2.72
CA ASN A 278 21.12 30.44 -3.24
C ASN A 278 20.57 29.03 -2.94
N ASP A 279 19.60 28.94 -2.03
CA ASP A 279 18.93 27.69 -1.65
C ASP A 279 17.81 27.29 -2.62
N TYR A 280 17.40 28.22 -3.48
CA TYR A 280 16.32 28.06 -4.45
C TYR A 280 16.80 28.49 -5.86
N LEU A 281 15.97 29.22 -6.63
CA LEU A 281 16.23 29.54 -8.03
C LEU A 281 17.49 30.39 -8.22
N GLY A 282 17.80 31.29 -7.28
CA GLY A 282 18.98 32.17 -7.38
C GLY A 282 20.33 31.43 -7.34
N GLY A 283 20.35 30.21 -6.81
CA GLY A 283 21.52 29.35 -6.73
C GLY A 283 21.75 28.48 -7.98
N LEU A 284 20.84 28.49 -8.94
CA LEU A 284 20.93 27.69 -10.16
C LEU A 284 21.62 28.46 -11.30
N GLU A 285 22.19 27.69 -12.24
CA GLU A 285 22.90 28.20 -13.42
C GLU A 285 22.37 27.53 -14.68
N ILE A 286 22.38 28.29 -15.78
CA ILE A 286 22.08 27.79 -17.12
C ILE A 286 23.36 27.87 -17.94
N THR A 287 23.75 26.76 -18.55
CA THR A 287 24.85 26.66 -19.51
C THR A 287 24.29 26.87 -20.91
N PHE A 288 24.54 28.05 -21.49
CA PHE A 288 24.16 28.35 -22.87
C PHE A 288 25.24 27.82 -23.83
N GLN A 289 24.81 27.09 -24.87
CA GLN A 289 25.70 26.53 -25.89
C GLN A 289 25.34 27.09 -27.27
N GLY A 290 26.33 27.53 -28.03
CA GLY A 290 26.12 28.08 -29.37
C GLY A 290 27.37 28.71 -29.96
N LEU A 291 27.22 29.43 -31.06
CA LEU A 291 28.32 30.16 -31.67
C LEU A 291 28.80 31.26 -30.72
N SER A 292 30.11 31.46 -30.60
CA SER A 292 30.71 32.46 -29.68
C SER A 292 30.17 33.88 -29.88
N GLN A 293 29.78 34.25 -31.11
CA GLN A 293 29.18 35.54 -31.43
C GLN A 293 27.75 35.69 -30.86
N ASP A 294 26.96 34.62 -30.87
CA ASP A 294 25.58 34.60 -30.36
C ASP A 294 25.55 34.59 -28.83
N LEU A 295 26.55 33.94 -28.21
CA LEU A 295 26.75 33.97 -26.76
C LEU A 295 27.13 35.37 -26.26
N PHE A 296 27.98 36.08 -27.03
CA PHE A 296 28.36 37.46 -26.70
C PHE A 296 27.19 38.46 -26.84
N LYS A 297 26.23 38.21 -27.75
CA LYS A 297 25.04 39.04 -27.99
C LYS A 297 23.74 38.35 -27.55
N MET A 298 23.71 37.91 -26.30
CA MET A 298 22.57 37.18 -25.77
C MET A 298 21.34 38.06 -25.61
N THR A 299 20.30 37.77 -26.40
CA THR A 299 19.06 38.54 -26.35
C THR A 299 18.21 38.17 -25.13
N ASN A 300 17.34 39.09 -24.71
CA ASN A 300 16.38 38.84 -23.63
C ASN A 300 15.48 37.63 -23.92
N ARG A 301 15.18 37.36 -25.20
CA ARG A 301 14.37 36.22 -25.63
C ARG A 301 15.07 34.89 -25.38
N VAL A 302 16.35 34.79 -25.74
CA VAL A 302 17.16 33.59 -25.47
C VAL A 302 17.24 33.30 -23.97
N GLN A 303 17.47 34.33 -23.15
CA GLN A 303 17.52 34.16 -21.69
C GLN A 303 16.16 33.70 -21.14
N LEU A 304 15.06 34.24 -21.68
CA LEU A 304 13.71 33.82 -21.32
C LEU A 304 13.45 32.36 -21.69
N ASP A 305 13.80 31.94 -22.90
CA ASP A 305 13.59 30.58 -23.38
C ASP A 305 14.42 29.56 -22.56
N GLY A 306 15.67 29.91 -22.23
CA GLY A 306 16.50 29.11 -21.33
C GLY A 306 15.90 28.98 -19.92
N LEU A 307 15.40 30.08 -19.36
CA LEU A 307 14.71 30.06 -18.06
C LEU A 307 13.43 29.23 -18.08
N LEU A 308 12.65 29.28 -19.16
CA LEU A 308 11.45 28.45 -19.30
C LEU A 308 11.80 26.96 -19.34
N GLY A 309 12.89 26.60 -20.03
CA GLY A 309 13.42 25.23 -20.05
C GLY A 309 13.85 24.76 -18.66
N LEU A 310 14.64 25.58 -17.94
CA LEU A 310 15.06 25.29 -16.57
C LEU A 310 13.86 25.10 -15.64
N LEU A 311 12.87 26.00 -15.70
CA LEU A 311 11.66 25.91 -14.87
C LEU A 311 10.85 24.63 -15.17
N ALA A 312 10.76 24.21 -16.44
CA ALA A 312 10.08 22.97 -16.81
C ALA A 312 10.80 21.71 -16.28
N GLU A 313 12.13 21.71 -16.26
CA GLU A 313 12.93 20.63 -15.66
C GLU A 313 12.71 20.59 -14.15
N ILE A 314 12.84 21.73 -13.47
CA ILE A 314 12.58 21.84 -12.02
C ILE A 314 11.16 21.38 -11.67
N GLU A 315 10.16 21.78 -12.45
CA GLU A 315 8.77 21.34 -12.25
C GLU A 315 8.64 19.81 -12.35
N THR A 316 9.32 19.20 -13.32
CA THR A 316 9.30 17.75 -13.53
C THR A 316 10.00 17.02 -12.38
N GLU A 317 11.16 17.50 -11.94
CA GLU A 317 11.89 16.94 -10.79
C GLU A 317 11.10 17.10 -9.49
N LEU A 318 10.51 18.27 -9.24
CA LEU A 318 9.67 18.50 -8.06
C LEU A 318 8.48 17.56 -8.03
N LYS A 319 7.76 17.40 -9.15
CA LYS A 319 6.63 16.48 -9.23
C LYS A 319 7.04 15.02 -9.02
N LYS A 320 8.25 14.65 -9.46
CA LYS A 320 8.79 13.29 -9.31
C LYS A 320 9.22 12.99 -7.87
N ASN A 321 9.81 13.97 -7.19
CA ASN A 321 10.37 13.80 -5.84
C ASN A 321 9.37 14.17 -4.74
N ALA A 322 8.26 14.85 -5.10
CA ALA A 322 7.18 15.15 -4.18
C ALA A 322 6.52 13.87 -3.68
N THR A 323 6.39 13.78 -2.36
CA THR A 323 5.70 12.69 -1.68
C THR A 323 4.49 13.28 -0.97
N ASP A 324 3.32 12.67 -1.16
CA ASP A 324 2.10 13.15 -0.50
C ASP A 324 2.06 12.78 0.99
N TYR A 325 2.85 11.79 1.39
CA TYR A 325 2.86 11.22 2.73
C TYR A 325 4.30 10.96 3.20
N ILE A 326 4.46 10.89 4.52
CA ILE A 326 5.66 10.44 5.20
C ILE A 326 5.28 9.52 6.36
N GLY A 327 6.19 8.64 6.77
CA GLY A 327 6.09 7.89 8.01
C GLY A 327 6.59 8.73 9.19
N THR A 328 5.88 8.70 10.32
CA THR A 328 6.32 9.42 11.51
C THR A 328 7.63 8.86 12.03
N GLU A 329 8.50 9.74 12.51
CA GLU A 329 9.76 9.35 13.16
C GLU A 329 9.55 8.82 14.57
N GLU A 330 8.47 9.27 15.22
CA GLU A 330 8.02 8.82 16.53
C GLU A 330 7.10 7.61 16.36
N PHE A 331 7.44 6.53 17.06
CA PHE A 331 6.64 5.30 17.08
C PHE A 331 5.70 5.35 18.28
N LYS A 332 4.41 5.09 18.03
CA LYS A 332 3.37 5.05 19.06
C LYS A 332 3.21 3.65 19.62
N THR A 333 2.84 3.60 20.89
CA THR A 333 2.59 2.35 21.63
C THR A 333 1.22 1.78 21.28
N ASN A 334 1.19 0.49 20.94
CA ASN A 334 -0.01 -0.31 20.80
C ASN A 334 0.11 -1.56 21.69
N LYS A 335 -1.02 -2.12 22.13
CA LYS A 335 -0.99 -3.39 22.89
C LYS A 335 -0.77 -4.55 21.94
N VAL A 336 0.08 -5.51 22.32
CA VAL A 336 0.30 -6.74 21.53
C VAL A 336 -1.01 -7.47 21.30
N SER A 337 -1.85 -7.61 22.33
CA SER A 337 -3.19 -8.24 22.23
C SER A 337 -4.20 -7.50 21.36
N ALA A 338 -3.96 -6.22 21.04
CA ALA A 338 -4.83 -5.44 20.16
C ALA A 338 -4.38 -5.52 18.70
N VAL A 339 -3.10 -5.82 18.46
CA VAL A 339 -2.52 -5.91 17.11
C VAL A 339 -2.55 -7.34 16.59
N PHE A 340 -2.19 -8.32 17.41
CA PHE A 340 -2.16 -9.72 17.01
C PHE A 340 -3.41 -10.44 17.48
N THR A 341 -4.15 -11.00 16.54
CA THR A 341 -5.40 -11.72 16.77
C THR A 341 -5.38 -13.03 15.98
N ASP A 342 -6.36 -13.89 16.26
CA ASP A 342 -6.56 -15.08 15.44
C ASP A 342 -7.07 -14.65 14.05
N MET A 343 -6.67 -15.36 13.00
CA MET A 343 -7.06 -15.05 11.62
C MET A 343 -7.34 -16.30 10.80
N THR A 344 -8.25 -16.15 9.85
CA THR A 344 -8.58 -17.17 8.85
C THR A 344 -7.84 -16.87 7.55
N LEU A 345 -7.01 -17.80 7.08
CA LEU A 345 -6.22 -17.66 5.85
C LEU A 345 -6.84 -18.44 4.71
N LYS A 346 -6.91 -17.79 3.54
CA LYS A 346 -7.26 -18.43 2.27
C LYS A 346 -5.98 -18.75 1.49
N LEU A 347 -5.66 -20.04 1.34
CA LEU A 347 -4.43 -20.51 0.73
C LEU A 347 -4.74 -21.46 -0.44
N THR A 348 -3.77 -21.67 -1.31
CA THR A 348 -3.89 -22.65 -2.40
C THR A 348 -3.46 -24.03 -1.93
N HIS A 349 -4.26 -25.05 -2.19
CA HIS A 349 -4.04 -26.45 -1.86
C HIS A 349 -2.75 -26.94 -2.51
N GLY A 350 -1.91 -27.60 -1.72
CA GLY A 350 -0.61 -28.07 -2.17
C GLY A 350 0.43 -26.96 -2.40
N SER A 351 0.09 -25.69 -2.10
CA SER A 351 1.11 -24.65 -2.02
C SER A 351 1.97 -24.83 -0.78
N GLU A 352 3.20 -24.33 -0.83
CA GLU A 352 4.09 -24.34 0.31
C GLU A 352 3.48 -23.67 1.55
N ARG A 353 2.73 -22.58 1.37
CA ARG A 353 2.07 -21.90 2.49
C ARG A 353 1.00 -22.74 3.14
N ALA A 354 0.32 -23.61 2.38
CA ALA A 354 -0.73 -24.48 2.93
C ALA A 354 -0.16 -25.61 3.80
N ASP A 355 1.11 -25.95 3.61
CA ASP A 355 1.91 -26.77 4.52
C ASP A 355 2.44 -25.86 5.64
N GLY A 356 1.76 -25.82 6.78
CA GLY A 356 1.92 -24.78 7.79
C GLY A 356 3.03 -25.02 8.81
N ASP A 357 3.94 -25.98 8.62
CA ASP A 357 4.95 -26.35 9.62
C ASP A 357 4.34 -26.58 11.03
N GLU A 358 3.06 -27.01 11.11
CA GLU A 358 2.30 -27.08 12.37
C GLU A 358 3.00 -27.97 13.40
N GLN A 359 3.46 -29.14 12.95
CA GLN A 359 4.23 -30.08 13.78
C GLN A 359 5.57 -29.50 14.24
N PHE A 360 6.22 -28.70 13.39
CA PHE A 360 7.48 -28.09 13.74
C PHE A 360 7.29 -27.02 14.81
N VAL A 361 6.26 -26.17 14.74
CA VAL A 361 6.09 -25.09 15.73
C VAL A 361 5.36 -25.52 17.00
N MET A 362 4.68 -26.67 17.01
CA MET A 362 3.81 -27.12 18.11
C MET A 362 4.47 -27.00 19.49
N ASP A 363 5.68 -27.52 19.67
CA ASP A 363 6.41 -27.59 20.94
C ASP A 363 7.25 -26.34 21.28
N LYS A 364 7.20 -25.31 20.44
CA LYS A 364 8.04 -24.11 20.55
C LYS A 364 7.28 -22.98 21.23
N ASP A 365 7.53 -22.79 22.53
CA ASP A 365 6.96 -21.73 23.37
C ASP A 365 7.24 -20.31 22.85
N TRP A 366 8.40 -20.12 22.22
CA TRP A 366 8.84 -18.85 21.66
C TRP A 366 8.17 -18.49 20.33
N TYR A 367 7.53 -19.43 19.63
CA TYR A 367 6.78 -19.16 18.40
C TYR A 367 5.29 -19.11 18.73
N VAL A 368 4.68 -17.94 18.58
CA VAL A 368 3.39 -17.65 19.26
C VAL A 368 2.16 -18.24 18.58
N PHE A 369 2.24 -18.54 17.28
CA PHE A 369 1.11 -19.07 16.50
C PHE A 369 1.15 -20.60 16.45
N ASN A 370 -0.01 -21.22 16.26
CA ASN A 370 -0.17 -22.66 16.07
C ASN A 370 0.49 -23.20 14.80
N ALA A 371 0.76 -22.32 13.82
CA ALA A 371 1.31 -22.66 12.51
C ALA A 371 2.19 -21.53 11.94
N ASN A 372 3.06 -21.89 11.00
CA ASN A 372 3.81 -21.00 10.13
C ASN A 372 3.42 -21.23 8.66
N TYR A 373 2.29 -20.65 8.24
CA TYR A 373 1.82 -20.64 6.85
C TYR A 373 2.61 -19.65 5.96
N GLY A 374 3.94 -19.71 6.04
CA GLY A 374 4.90 -18.85 5.36
C GLY A 374 5.54 -19.47 4.12
N THR A 375 6.34 -18.68 3.40
CA THR A 375 7.16 -19.18 2.28
C THR A 375 8.37 -19.99 2.75
N SER A 376 9.11 -20.60 1.81
CA SER A 376 10.34 -21.35 2.10
C SER A 376 11.36 -20.52 2.87
N GLU A 377 11.49 -19.24 2.55
CA GLU A 377 12.40 -18.31 3.19
C GLU A 377 11.96 -17.99 4.61
N GLU A 378 10.66 -17.76 4.82
CA GLU A 378 10.07 -17.54 6.13
C GLU A 378 10.27 -18.77 7.03
N LYS A 379 9.99 -19.96 6.50
CA LYS A 379 10.20 -21.24 7.18
C LYS A 379 11.67 -21.52 7.47
N ALA A 380 12.57 -21.16 6.57
CA ALA A 380 14.01 -21.28 6.76
C ALA A 380 14.52 -20.35 7.88
N PHE A 381 13.98 -19.13 7.95
CA PHE A 381 14.29 -18.18 9.03
C PHE A 381 13.95 -18.77 10.41
N VAL A 382 12.73 -19.32 10.56
CA VAL A 382 12.30 -19.91 11.84
C VAL A 382 13.20 -21.09 12.24
N ARG A 383 13.58 -21.96 11.28
CA ARG A 383 14.54 -23.05 11.53
C ARG A 383 15.94 -22.54 11.90
N MET A 384 16.40 -21.44 11.30
CA MET A 384 17.68 -20.83 11.68
C MET A 384 17.66 -20.27 13.09
N LEU A 385 16.58 -19.56 13.45
CA LEU A 385 16.42 -18.98 14.77
C LEU A 385 16.32 -20.05 15.87
N GLU A 386 15.67 -21.18 15.56
CA GLU A 386 15.60 -22.35 16.44
C GLU A 386 17.00 -22.85 16.83
N ARG A 387 17.94 -22.93 15.87
CA ARG A 387 19.35 -23.30 16.15
C ARG A 387 20.08 -22.28 17.04
N GLN A 388 19.64 -21.02 17.05
CA GLN A 388 20.21 -19.97 17.89
C GLN A 388 19.53 -19.84 19.26
N MET A 389 18.46 -20.60 19.50
CA MET A 389 17.60 -20.42 20.67
C MET A 389 18.33 -20.65 21.99
N ALA A 390 19.30 -21.58 22.04
CA ALA A 390 20.12 -21.81 23.23
C ALA A 390 20.94 -20.56 23.61
N ALA A 391 21.52 -19.86 22.64
CA ALA A 391 22.28 -18.63 22.86
C ALA A 391 21.36 -17.47 23.29
N LEU A 392 20.18 -17.35 22.67
CA LEU A 392 19.20 -16.33 23.05
C LEU A 392 18.63 -16.59 24.45
N LYS A 393 18.23 -17.83 24.76
CA LYS A 393 17.73 -18.23 26.08
C LYS A 393 18.78 -18.09 27.18
N ALA A 394 20.08 -17.95 26.86
CA ALA A 394 21.09 -17.60 27.86
C ALA A 394 20.89 -16.18 28.39
N LYS A 395 20.59 -15.20 27.50
CA LYS A 395 20.50 -13.76 27.82
C LYS A 395 19.08 -13.26 28.09
N TYR A 396 18.07 -13.83 27.45
CA TYR A 396 16.69 -13.33 27.47
C TYR A 396 15.74 -14.33 28.14
N ASP A 397 14.74 -13.83 28.89
CA ASP A 397 13.66 -14.64 29.48
C ASP A 397 12.35 -14.60 28.69
N GLY A 398 12.11 -13.51 27.95
CA GLY A 398 10.95 -13.37 27.08
C GLY A 398 11.40 -13.35 25.63
N ILE A 399 11.23 -14.46 24.93
CA ILE A 399 11.53 -14.58 23.50
C ILE A 399 10.22 -14.88 22.80
N TYR A 400 9.76 -13.97 21.94
CA TYR A 400 8.51 -14.13 21.21
C TYR A 400 8.70 -13.78 19.74
N VAL A 401 8.46 -14.76 18.87
CA VAL A 401 8.47 -14.62 17.41
C VAL A 401 7.03 -14.60 16.95
N LEU A 402 6.62 -13.46 16.39
CA LEU A 402 5.30 -13.26 15.84
C LEU A 402 5.41 -13.06 14.34
N ARG A 403 4.76 -13.93 13.58
CA ARG A 403 4.56 -13.73 12.15
C ARG A 403 3.53 -12.62 11.96
N ASN A 404 3.86 -11.60 11.19
CA ASN A 404 3.00 -10.43 11.05
C ASN A 404 1.73 -10.79 10.29
N GLU A 405 1.80 -11.47 9.14
CA GLU A 405 0.63 -11.75 8.28
C GLU A 405 -0.31 -10.54 8.12
N LYS A 406 0.27 -9.33 7.98
CA LYS A 406 -0.44 -8.06 7.81
C LYS A 406 -1.21 -7.54 9.03
N HIS A 407 -1.00 -8.09 10.22
CA HIS A 407 -1.53 -7.54 11.48
C HIS A 407 -1.14 -6.07 11.67
N PHE A 408 0.04 -5.66 11.21
CA PHE A 408 0.46 -4.27 11.23
C PHE A 408 1.30 -3.85 10.01
N LYS A 409 1.40 -2.53 9.85
CA LYS A 409 2.27 -1.83 8.90
C LYS A 409 3.17 -0.86 9.65
N ILE A 410 4.34 -0.61 9.08
CA ILE A 410 5.21 0.52 9.38
C ILE A 410 5.45 1.31 8.10
N TYR A 411 5.76 2.59 8.21
CA TYR A 411 5.82 3.51 7.06
C TYR A 411 7.21 4.13 6.94
N SER A 412 7.78 4.13 5.74
CA SER A 412 9.10 4.77 5.50
C SER A 412 9.09 6.25 5.89
N PHE A 413 10.18 6.73 6.50
CA PHE A 413 10.26 8.12 6.96
C PHE A 413 10.24 9.14 5.81
N SER A 414 10.74 8.76 4.63
CA SER A 414 10.95 9.65 3.49
C SER A 414 9.70 9.89 2.64
N ASP A 415 8.91 8.84 2.39
CA ASP A 415 7.81 8.87 1.42
C ASP A 415 6.52 8.15 1.88
N GLY A 416 6.52 7.64 3.12
CA GLY A 416 5.35 7.01 3.73
C GLY A 416 4.89 5.75 3.00
N GLN A 417 5.78 5.10 2.24
CA GLN A 417 5.56 3.77 1.69
C GLN A 417 5.28 2.78 2.82
N ALA A 418 4.20 2.02 2.66
CA ALA A 418 3.79 1.02 3.65
C ALA A 418 4.65 -0.23 3.51
N PHE A 419 5.24 -0.65 4.63
CA PHE A 419 5.99 -1.88 4.78
C PHE A 419 5.33 -2.77 5.82
N GLU A 420 5.13 -4.04 5.45
CA GLU A 420 4.61 -5.10 6.31
C GLU A 420 5.76 -6.10 6.53
N PRO A 421 6.58 -5.96 7.59
CA PRO A 421 7.64 -6.92 7.87
C PRO A 421 7.05 -8.32 8.07
N ASP A 422 7.69 -9.36 7.56
CA ASP A 422 7.19 -10.74 7.69
C ASP A 422 7.12 -11.21 9.16
N PHE A 423 8.11 -10.83 9.98
CA PHE A 423 8.16 -11.16 11.40
C PHE A 423 8.52 -9.96 12.26
N VAL A 424 8.05 -10.01 13.52
CA VAL A 424 8.61 -9.24 14.62
C VAL A 424 9.09 -10.18 15.72
N LEU A 425 10.33 -9.97 16.17
CA LEU A 425 10.95 -10.70 17.27
C LEU A 425 11.05 -9.78 18.48
N PHE A 426 10.54 -10.25 19.61
CA PHE A 426 10.72 -9.61 20.90
C PHE A 426 11.73 -10.37 21.75
N LEU A 427 12.74 -9.67 22.27
CA LEU A 427 13.72 -10.21 23.21
C LEU A 427 13.73 -9.36 24.49
N ARG A 428 13.27 -9.94 25.59
CA ARG A 428 13.23 -9.30 26.91
C ARG A 428 14.38 -9.79 27.79
N GLU A 429 15.19 -8.86 28.26
CA GLU A 429 16.37 -9.17 29.08
C GLU A 429 16.01 -9.72 30.47
N LYS A 430 16.83 -10.67 30.95
CA LYS A 430 16.69 -11.28 32.29
C LYS A 430 17.03 -10.32 33.45
N ASN A 431 17.90 -9.33 33.22
CA ASN A 431 18.68 -8.70 34.29
C ASN A 431 18.14 -7.34 34.75
N GLY A 432 16.91 -7.30 35.29
CA GLY A 432 16.37 -6.14 36.03
C GLY A 432 16.13 -4.86 35.22
N ASN A 433 16.65 -4.77 33.99
CA ASN A 433 16.51 -3.60 33.14
C ASN A 433 15.16 -3.52 32.42
N LEU A 434 14.36 -4.59 32.36
CA LEU A 434 13.07 -4.61 31.65
C LEU A 434 13.17 -4.05 30.21
N LEU A 435 14.35 -4.12 29.59
CA LEU A 435 14.56 -3.70 28.21
C LEU A 435 14.06 -4.82 27.29
N THR A 436 13.23 -4.44 26.34
CA THR A 436 12.68 -5.33 25.31
C THR A 436 13.15 -4.83 23.94
N TYR A 437 13.90 -5.66 23.23
CA TYR A 437 14.21 -5.42 21.84
C TYR A 437 12.98 -5.77 21.00
N GLN A 438 12.53 -4.86 20.15
CA GLN A 438 11.54 -5.11 19.10
C GLN A 438 12.26 -5.09 17.76
N ILE A 439 12.38 -6.26 17.13
CA ILE A 439 13.20 -6.47 15.95
C ILE A 439 12.30 -6.80 14.76
N PHE A 440 12.28 -5.93 13.75
CA PHE A 440 11.56 -6.16 12.49
C PHE A 440 12.43 -7.01 11.56
N ILE A 441 11.87 -8.08 11.01
CA ILE A 441 12.59 -9.10 10.25
C ILE A 441 11.86 -9.39 8.95
N GLU A 442 12.62 -9.48 7.86
CA GLU A 442 12.13 -9.80 6.51
C GLU A 442 13.03 -10.85 5.85
N PRO A 443 12.56 -12.10 5.74
CA PRO A 443 13.19 -13.14 4.91
C PRO A 443 13.06 -12.85 3.40
N LYS A 444 14.15 -13.02 2.64
CA LYS A 444 14.15 -12.83 1.18
C LYS A 444 15.04 -13.81 0.41
N GLY A 445 14.49 -14.32 -0.68
CA GLY A 445 15.23 -15.01 -1.73
C GLY A 445 16.16 -14.06 -2.50
N LYS A 446 17.25 -14.59 -3.05
CA LYS A 446 18.32 -13.80 -3.70
C LYS A 446 17.82 -12.92 -4.85
N HIS A 447 16.84 -13.40 -5.62
CA HIS A 447 16.31 -12.74 -6.82
C HIS A 447 15.36 -11.57 -6.53
N LEU A 448 14.88 -11.41 -5.29
CA LEU A 448 13.88 -10.40 -4.92
C LEU A 448 14.49 -9.12 -4.32
N LYS A 449 15.82 -9.04 -4.21
CA LYS A 449 16.52 -7.97 -3.48
C LYS A 449 16.46 -6.59 -4.15
N GLU A 450 16.36 -6.51 -5.47
CA GLU A 450 16.44 -5.21 -6.16
C GLU A 450 15.19 -4.35 -6.00
N TYR A 451 14.00 -4.95 -6.08
CA TYR A 451 12.73 -4.22 -5.91
C TYR A 451 12.50 -3.80 -4.44
N ASP A 452 12.90 -4.66 -3.51
CA ASP A 452 12.69 -4.45 -2.07
C ASP A 452 13.83 -3.66 -1.40
N ARG A 453 14.77 -3.08 -2.17
CA ARG A 453 15.95 -2.39 -1.61
C ARG A 453 15.58 -1.28 -0.62
N TRP A 454 14.51 -0.53 -0.92
CA TRP A 454 14.03 0.55 -0.06
C TRP A 454 13.59 0.05 1.33
N LYS A 455 13.06 -1.18 1.45
CA LYS A 455 12.68 -1.76 2.75
C LYS A 455 13.92 -2.08 3.59
N GLN A 456 14.98 -2.57 2.95
CA GLN A 456 16.26 -2.82 3.62
C GLN A 456 16.91 -1.51 4.08
N GLU A 457 16.85 -0.47 3.24
CA GLU A 457 17.29 0.89 3.60
C GLU A 457 16.48 1.41 4.79
N PHE A 458 15.16 1.25 4.77
CA PHE A 458 14.28 1.67 5.86
C PHE A 458 14.53 0.91 7.17
N LEU A 459 14.73 -0.41 7.15
CA LEU A 459 15.10 -1.18 8.35
C LEU A 459 16.42 -0.67 8.96
N LYS A 460 17.39 -0.33 8.12
CA LYS A 460 18.64 0.29 8.56
C LYS A 460 18.41 1.67 9.16
N GLU A 461 17.58 2.52 8.53
CA GLU A 461 17.23 3.84 9.06
C GLU A 461 16.57 3.75 10.44
N VAL A 462 15.67 2.77 10.65
CA VAL A 462 15.08 2.49 11.98
C VAL A 462 16.19 2.19 12.99
N THR A 463 17.09 1.25 12.69
CA THR A 463 18.20 0.92 13.60
C THR A 463 19.11 2.11 13.87
N ASP A 464 19.53 2.85 12.84
CA ASP A 464 20.44 3.99 13.01
C ASP A 464 19.80 5.11 13.84
N LYS A 465 18.48 5.32 13.70
CA LYS A 465 17.75 6.34 14.45
C LYS A 465 17.53 5.97 15.92
N PHE A 466 17.33 4.67 16.19
CA PHE A 466 16.99 4.15 17.52
C PHE A 466 18.15 3.46 18.26
N ARG A 467 19.34 3.39 17.64
CA ARG A 467 20.56 2.77 18.22
C ARG A 467 20.82 3.24 19.67
N ASP A 468 20.87 4.56 19.85
CA ASP A 468 21.17 5.19 21.14
C ASP A 468 19.90 5.64 21.90
N LYS A 469 18.71 5.24 21.44
CA LYS A 469 17.43 5.65 22.03
C LYS A 469 16.74 4.47 22.68
N ILE A 470 16.45 4.62 23.97
CA ILE A 470 15.55 3.73 24.71
C ILE A 470 14.21 4.45 24.82
N ILE A 471 13.15 3.81 24.33
CA ILE A 471 11.79 4.32 24.46
C ILE A 471 11.21 3.81 25.77
N GLU A 472 10.80 4.72 26.64
CA GLU A 472 10.21 4.38 27.94
C GLU A 472 8.70 4.60 27.93
N PHE A 473 7.95 3.60 28.40
CA PHE A 473 6.54 3.74 28.72
C PHE A 473 6.34 3.56 30.22
N LYS A 474 5.89 4.63 30.89
CA LYS A 474 5.67 4.67 32.34
C LYS A 474 4.18 4.62 32.65
N THR A 475 3.77 3.62 33.42
CA THR A 475 2.48 3.59 34.11
C THR A 475 2.68 3.90 35.58
N GLN A 476 1.59 4.05 36.33
CA GLN A 476 1.64 4.26 37.78
C GLN A 476 2.36 3.12 38.53
N SER A 477 2.44 1.92 37.95
CA SER A 477 2.97 0.72 38.59
C SER A 477 4.19 0.10 37.90
N ARG A 478 4.52 0.48 36.65
CA ARG A 478 5.57 -0.16 35.86
C ARG A 478 6.23 0.80 34.86
N THR A 479 7.54 0.65 34.68
CA THR A 479 8.26 1.23 33.53
C THR A 479 8.64 0.11 32.59
N GLN A 480 8.23 0.20 31.33
CA GLN A 480 8.67 -0.70 30.27
C GLN A 480 9.63 0.05 29.34
N ARG A 481 10.74 -0.59 28.97
CA ARG A 481 11.77 0.02 28.11
C ARG A 481 11.90 -0.76 26.83
N TYR A 482 11.96 -0.08 25.70
CA TYR A 482 12.03 -0.70 24.38
C TYR A 482 13.16 -0.11 23.54
N ARG A 483 13.78 -0.96 22.73
CA ARG A 483 14.70 -0.57 21.68
C ARG A 483 14.20 -1.14 20.35
N LEU A 484 14.04 -0.27 19.37
CA LEU A 484 13.54 -0.65 18.05
C LEU A 484 14.72 -0.93 17.12
N VAL A 485 14.65 -2.04 16.41
CA VAL A 485 15.73 -2.49 15.53
C VAL A 485 15.13 -3.04 14.24
N GLY A 486 15.69 -2.62 13.11
CA GLY A 486 15.55 -3.29 11.82
C GLY A 486 16.84 -4.03 11.47
N VAL A 487 16.75 -5.34 11.27
CA VAL A 487 17.89 -6.16 10.82
C VAL A 487 17.91 -6.22 9.28
N PRO A 488 19.07 -6.50 8.65
CA PRO A 488 19.11 -6.74 7.21
C PRO A 488 18.22 -7.94 6.85
N PHE A 489 17.89 -8.06 5.57
CA PHE A 489 17.11 -9.21 5.10
C PHE A 489 17.77 -10.54 5.44
N TYR A 490 16.97 -11.47 5.93
CA TYR A 490 17.42 -12.84 6.13
C TYR A 490 17.51 -13.55 4.78
N ASN A 491 18.58 -14.29 4.55
CA ASN A 491 18.76 -15.12 3.36
C ASN A 491 19.37 -16.45 3.78
N ASN A 492 18.77 -17.56 3.35
CA ASN A 492 19.20 -18.91 3.69
C ASN A 492 20.53 -19.33 3.05
N GLU A 493 20.97 -18.71 1.95
CA GLU A 493 22.31 -18.95 1.37
C GLU A 493 23.45 -18.32 2.19
N ASP A 494 23.15 -17.25 2.93
CA ASP A 494 24.10 -16.52 3.78
C ASP A 494 23.46 -16.15 5.13
N GLU A 495 23.20 -17.18 5.93
CA GLU A 495 22.66 -17.00 7.28
C GLU A 495 23.65 -16.28 8.21
N ASN A 496 24.95 -16.37 7.93
CA ASN A 496 26.02 -15.84 8.79
C ASN A 496 25.94 -14.32 8.92
N ARG A 497 25.74 -13.62 7.79
CA ARG A 497 25.61 -12.15 7.80
C ARG A 497 24.42 -11.69 8.61
N PHE A 498 23.28 -12.35 8.44
CA PHE A 498 22.08 -12.04 9.21
C PHE A 498 22.30 -12.30 10.69
N ARG A 499 22.82 -13.48 11.04
CA ARG A 499 23.11 -13.87 12.42
C ARG A 499 24.05 -12.88 13.10
N GLN A 500 25.15 -12.51 12.44
CA GLN A 500 26.08 -11.53 12.98
C GLN A 500 25.36 -10.20 13.26
N SER A 501 24.60 -9.70 12.28
CA SER A 501 23.85 -8.45 12.44
C SER A 501 22.82 -8.52 13.58
N LEU A 502 22.11 -9.65 13.71
CA LEU A 502 21.14 -9.87 14.79
C LEU A 502 21.82 -9.90 16.17
N PHE A 503 22.99 -10.53 16.30
CA PHE A 503 23.69 -10.59 17.57
C PHE A 503 24.40 -9.27 17.90
N ASP A 504 24.93 -8.56 16.91
CA ASP A 504 25.58 -7.26 17.11
C ASP A 504 24.60 -6.22 17.68
N VAL A 505 23.36 -6.18 17.17
CA VAL A 505 22.35 -5.20 17.62
C VAL A 505 21.74 -5.51 18.99
N VAL A 506 21.92 -6.74 19.51
CA VAL A 506 21.35 -7.16 20.81
C VAL A 506 22.43 -7.46 21.85
N ALA A 507 23.72 -7.38 21.49
CA ALA A 507 24.84 -7.64 22.39
C ALA A 507 25.25 -6.44 23.24
N ASP A 508 24.70 -5.25 22.99
CA ASP A 508 24.98 -3.99 23.71
C ASP A 508 24.19 -3.81 25.01
#